data_AF-A0A6L3F4P0-F1
#
_entry.id   AF-A0A6L3F4P0-F1
#
_cell.length_a   1.000
_cell.length_b   1.000
_cell.length_c   1.000
_cell.angle_alpha   90.00
_cell.angle_beta   90.00
_cell.angle_gamma   90.00
#
_symmetry.space_group_name_H-M   'P 1'
#
loop_
_entity.id
_entity.type
_entity.pdbx_description
1 polymer ?
#
loop_
_entity_poly.entity_id
_entity_poly.type
_entity_poly.pdbx_seq_one_letter_code
_entity_poly.pdbx_strand_id
1 'polypeptide(L)'
;MDYFNSDSGDLILYDTAKCNLFLCEVSNQSANMITVKITVIHEHDKVKINLSRLRQMIDKLFNESELKTLCFDLEVDYEKLPGSNKEDKVRELIGHFDRQEDIRRLVEYCRKQRPRSNWQTIYI
;
A
#
# COMPACT_ATOMS: atom_id res chain seq x y z
N MET A 1 10.44 -7.79 19.78
CA MET A 1 11.48 -8.75 20.19
C MET A 1 12.66 -8.43 19.30
N ASP A 2 13.57 -7.63 19.84
CA ASP A 2 14.57 -6.91 19.06
C ASP A 2 15.79 -7.79 18.80
N TYR A 3 16.26 -7.82 17.55
CA TYR A 3 17.41 -8.62 17.15
C TYR A 3 18.55 -7.68 16.75
N PHE A 4 19.65 -7.75 17.51
CA PHE A 4 20.87 -6.98 17.25
C PHE A 4 21.74 -7.79 16.27
N ASN A 5 22.08 -7.26 15.10
CA ASN A 5 22.97 -7.94 14.16
C ASN A 5 24.40 -7.43 14.35
N SER A 6 25.25 -8.26 14.97
CA SER A 6 26.57 -7.84 15.46
C SER A 6 27.63 -7.64 14.37
N ASP A 7 27.36 -8.05 13.12
CA ASP A 7 28.30 -7.88 12.00
C ASP A 7 28.21 -6.50 11.32
N SER A 8 27.10 -5.77 11.50
CA SER A 8 26.84 -4.51 10.78
C SER A 8 26.69 -3.28 11.68
N GLY A 9 26.49 -3.46 13.00
CA GLY A 9 26.25 -2.35 13.92
C GLY A 9 24.83 -1.77 13.88
N ASP A 10 23.87 -2.46 13.23
CA ASP A 10 22.50 -2.00 13.10
C ASP A 10 21.53 -2.72 14.05
N LEU A 11 20.67 -1.92 14.70
CA LEU A 11 19.50 -2.36 15.45
C LEU A 11 18.29 -2.39 14.50
N ILE A 12 17.76 -3.58 14.23
CA ILE A 12 16.53 -3.74 13.46
C ILE A 12 15.35 -3.83 14.42
N LEU A 13 14.56 -2.76 14.50
CA LEU A 13 13.31 -2.74 15.26
C LEU A 13 12.16 -3.13 14.33
N TYR A 14 11.61 -4.33 14.53
CA TYR A 14 10.41 -4.78 13.83
C TYR A 14 9.17 -4.45 14.66
N ASP A 15 8.36 -3.48 14.19
CA ASP A 15 7.02 -3.30 14.75
C ASP A 15 6.03 -4.26 14.07
N THR A 16 5.50 -5.20 14.84
CA THR A 16 4.60 -6.26 14.35
C THR A 16 3.21 -5.77 13.93
N ALA A 17 2.88 -4.47 14.03
CA ALA A 17 1.55 -3.97 13.70
C ALA A 17 1.46 -3.32 12.30
N LYS A 18 2.57 -2.87 11.71
CA LYS A 18 2.61 -2.31 10.34
C LYS A 18 3.98 -2.60 9.76
N CYS A 19 4.06 -3.47 8.75
CA CYS A 19 5.29 -3.88 8.07
C CYS A 19 6.12 -2.71 7.49
N ASN A 20 6.78 -1.92 8.35
CA ASN A 20 7.69 -0.84 7.98
C ASN A 20 9.02 -1.09 8.69
N LEU A 21 10.08 -1.24 7.90
CA LEU A 21 11.45 -1.44 8.36
C LEU A 21 12.04 -0.08 8.77
N PHE A 22 12.51 0.05 10.01
CA PHE A 22 13.23 1.23 10.49
C PHE A 22 14.72 0.89 10.59
N LEU A 23 15.59 1.59 9.86
CA LEU A 23 17.06 1.56 10.08
C LEU A 23 17.46 2.84 10.82
N CYS A 24 18.22 2.70 11.91
CA CYS A 24 18.60 3.79 12.80
C CYS A 24 20.11 4.04 12.68
N GLU A 25 20.54 5.09 11.97
CA GLU A 25 21.94 5.51 11.99
C GLU A 25 22.23 6.32 13.27
N VAL A 26 23.09 5.77 14.14
CA VAL A 26 23.61 6.46 15.33
C VAL A 26 24.92 7.15 14.96
N SER A 27 24.88 8.46 14.69
CA SER A 27 26.11 9.26 14.52
C SER A 27 26.41 10.05 15.79
N ASN A 28 27.53 9.70 16.45
CA ASN A 28 28.02 10.32 17.67
C ASN A 28 29.10 11.36 17.31
N GLN A 29 28.75 12.63 17.28
CA GLN A 29 29.73 13.72 17.35
C GLN A 29 29.35 14.69 18.47
N SER A 30 29.92 14.42 19.64
CA SER A 30 30.21 15.35 20.74
C SER A 30 29.04 16.16 21.35
N ALA A 31 28.77 15.82 22.62
CA ALA A 31 28.13 16.64 23.65
C ALA A 31 26.67 17.11 23.42
N ASN A 32 25.76 16.31 23.96
CA ASN A 32 24.57 16.77 24.69
C ASN A 32 23.42 17.42 23.89
N MET A 33 22.92 16.72 22.87
CA MET A 33 21.49 16.73 22.47
C MET A 33 21.28 15.56 21.48
N ILE A 34 20.61 14.49 21.89
CA ILE A 34 20.27 13.37 21.00
C ILE A 34 19.25 13.90 19.98
N THR A 35 19.72 14.35 18.82
CA THR A 35 18.82 14.75 17.74
C THR A 35 18.50 13.49 16.94
N VAL A 36 17.45 12.77 17.34
CA VAL A 36 16.91 11.69 16.52
C VAL A 36 16.24 12.34 15.32
N LYS A 37 16.98 12.49 14.21
CA LYS A 37 16.34 12.75 12.92
C LYS A 37 15.63 11.47 12.52
N ILE A 38 14.36 11.35 12.88
CA ILE A 38 13.45 10.39 12.26
C ILE A 38 13.23 10.88 10.84
N THR A 39 14.15 10.52 9.95
CA THR A 39 13.91 10.66 8.52
C THR A 39 12.96 9.52 8.18
N VAL A 40 11.67 9.83 8.03
CA VAL A 40 10.77 8.92 7.32
C VAL A 40 11.44 8.67 5.98
N ILE A 41 11.80 7.43 5.72
CA ILE A 41 12.11 6.97 4.37
C ILE A 41 10.86 7.21 3.52
N HIS A 42 10.74 8.42 2.99
CA HIS A 42 10.00 8.70 1.77
C HIS A 42 10.84 8.20 0.61
N GLU A 43 11.18 6.91 0.66
CA GLU A 43 11.78 6.22 -0.46
C GLU A 43 10.62 5.93 -1.40
N HIS A 44 10.39 6.86 -2.33
CA HIS A 44 9.56 6.69 -3.50
C HIS A 44 10.19 5.60 -4.38
N ASP A 45 10.26 4.37 -3.87
CA ASP A 45 10.47 3.19 -4.68
C ASP A 45 9.25 3.14 -5.60
N LYS A 46 9.46 3.53 -6.85
CA LYS A 46 8.40 3.86 -7.81
C LYS A 46 7.85 2.55 -8.38
N VAL A 47 7.36 1.69 -7.49
CA VAL A 47 6.70 0.44 -7.82
C VAL A 47 5.56 0.77 -8.76
N LYS A 48 5.76 0.41 -10.03
CA LYS A 48 4.83 0.73 -11.10
C LYS A 48 3.77 -0.36 -11.11
N ILE A 49 2.50 0.03 -10.98
CA ILE A 49 1.38 -0.90 -10.94
C ILE A 49 0.74 -0.95 -12.32
N ASN A 50 0.54 -2.16 -12.84
CA ASN A 50 -0.20 -2.39 -14.06
C ASN A 50 -1.71 -2.28 -13.77
N LEU A 51 -2.27 -1.10 -14.06
CA LEU A 51 -3.69 -0.79 -13.84
C LEU A 51 -4.63 -1.74 -14.59
N SER A 52 -4.26 -2.16 -15.80
CA SER A 52 -5.07 -3.10 -16.59
C SER A 52 -5.14 -4.47 -15.92
N ARG A 53 -4.02 -4.94 -15.34
CA ARG A 53 -3.98 -6.21 -14.60
C ARG A 53 -4.74 -6.11 -13.29
N LEU A 54 -4.58 -5.00 -12.56
CA LEU A 54 -5.32 -4.71 -11.35
C LEU A 54 -6.84 -4.73 -11.60
N ARG A 55 -7.31 -4.07 -12.68
CA ARG A 55 -8.72 -4.08 -13.09
C ARG A 55 -9.24 -5.49 -13.32
N GLN A 56 -8.52 -6.30 -14.08
CA GLN A 56 -8.91 -7.69 -14.35
C GLN A 56 -8.96 -8.53 -13.06
N MET A 57 -8.05 -8.30 -12.12
CA MET A 57 -8.05 -9.00 -10.84
C MET A 57 -9.25 -8.60 -9.99
N ILE A 58 -9.52 -7.30 -9.85
CA ILE A 58 -10.67 -6.82 -9.08
C ILE A 58 -11.97 -7.32 -9.69
N ASP A 59 -12.12 -7.21 -11.02
CA ASP A 59 -13.33 -7.67 -11.71
C ASP A 59 -13.59 -9.18 -11.56
N LYS A 60 -12.53 -10.00 -11.53
CA LYS A 60 -12.64 -11.47 -11.35
C LYS A 60 -12.83 -11.89 -9.90
N LEU A 61 -12.20 -11.19 -8.96
CA LEU A 61 -12.18 -11.58 -7.54
C LEU A 61 -13.35 -11.00 -6.75
N PHE A 62 -13.95 -9.91 -7.22
CA PHE A 62 -15.04 -9.21 -6.58
C PHE A 62 -16.29 -9.25 -7.47
N ASN A 63 -17.41 -9.61 -6.86
CA ASN A 63 -18.73 -9.45 -7.45
C ASN A 63 -19.29 -8.05 -7.14
N GLU A 64 -20.42 -7.67 -7.76
CA GLU A 64 -20.92 -6.29 -7.69
C GLU A 64 -21.21 -5.81 -6.26
N SER A 65 -21.79 -6.68 -5.43
CA SER A 65 -22.06 -6.35 -4.02
C SER A 65 -20.77 -6.08 -3.24
N GLU A 66 -19.74 -6.91 -3.43
CA GLU A 66 -18.45 -6.71 -2.77
C GLU A 66 -17.74 -5.45 -3.28
N LEU A 67 -17.93 -5.10 -4.55
CA LEU A 67 -17.40 -3.85 -5.10
C LEU A 67 -18.07 -2.62 -4.46
N LYS A 68 -19.39 -2.67 -4.20
CA LYS A 68 -20.10 -1.62 -3.47
C LYS A 68 -19.58 -1.48 -2.04
N THR A 69 -19.36 -2.59 -1.33
CA THR A 69 -18.75 -2.59 0.00
C THR A 69 -17.33 -2.03 -0.03
N LEU A 70 -16.52 -2.43 -1.01
CA LEU A 70 -15.16 -1.92 -1.18
C LEU A 70 -15.16 -0.41 -1.42
N CYS A 71 -16.06 0.10 -2.27
CA CYS A 71 -16.20 1.54 -2.48
C CYS A 71 -16.62 2.25 -1.18
N PHE A 72 -17.56 1.69 -0.42
CA PHE A 72 -18.00 2.25 0.87
C PHE A 72 -16.85 2.34 1.89
N ASP A 73 -16.07 1.27 2.06
CA ASP A 73 -14.94 1.22 2.99
C ASP A 73 -13.78 2.15 2.59
N LEU A 74 -13.67 2.45 1.30
CA LEU A 74 -12.71 3.42 0.75
C LEU A 74 -13.29 4.83 0.66
N GLU A 75 -14.48 5.07 1.21
CA GLU A 75 -15.19 6.36 1.20
C GLU A 75 -15.45 6.90 -0.23
N VAL A 76 -15.62 5.99 -1.20
CA VAL A 76 -15.96 6.29 -2.59
C VAL A 76 -17.43 5.97 -2.85
N ASP A 77 -18.12 6.93 -3.48
CA ASP A 77 -19.53 6.79 -3.83
C ASP A 77 -19.70 5.98 -5.14
N TYR A 78 -20.07 4.70 -5.02
CA TYR A 78 -20.27 3.81 -6.16
C TYR A 78 -21.35 4.30 -7.14
N GLU A 79 -22.41 4.94 -6.64
CA GLU A 79 -23.52 5.44 -7.45
C GLU A 79 -23.05 6.60 -8.33
N LYS A 80 -22.14 7.45 -7.82
CA LYS A 80 -21.55 8.58 -8.56
C LYS A 80 -20.47 8.19 -9.57
N LEU A 81 -19.92 6.98 -9.51
CA LEU A 81 -18.91 6.56 -10.49
C LEU A 81 -19.51 6.50 -11.90
N PRO A 82 -18.83 6.99 -12.95
CA PRO A 82 -19.30 6.82 -14.32
C PRO A 82 -19.35 5.34 -14.72
N GLY A 83 -20.29 4.98 -15.59
CA GLY A 83 -20.41 3.63 -16.16
C GLY A 83 -21.66 2.88 -15.70
N SER A 84 -22.18 2.02 -16.58
CA SER A 84 -23.40 1.24 -16.32
C SER A 84 -23.10 -0.16 -15.78
N ASN A 85 -21.92 -0.69 -16.11
CA ASN A 85 -21.54 -2.07 -15.81
C ASN A 85 -20.45 -2.10 -14.74
N LYS A 86 -20.35 -3.24 -14.04
CA LYS A 86 -19.32 -3.47 -13.02
C LYS A 86 -17.90 -3.18 -13.53
N GLU A 87 -17.55 -3.65 -14.73
CA GLU A 87 -16.23 -3.42 -15.33
C GLU A 87 -15.90 -1.93 -15.52
N ASP A 88 -16.88 -1.13 -15.96
CA ASP A 88 -16.69 0.32 -16.13
C ASP A 88 -16.50 0.99 -14.77
N LYS A 89 -17.31 0.63 -13.78
CA LYS A 89 -17.19 1.13 -12.40
C LYS A 89 -15.82 0.81 -11.79
N VAL A 90 -15.30 -0.40 -12.00
CA VAL A 90 -13.94 -0.78 -11.55
C VAL A 90 -12.88 0.06 -12.25
N ARG A 91 -13.02 0.30 -13.57
CA ARG A 91 -12.09 1.15 -14.32
C ARG A 91 -12.06 2.56 -13.75
N GLU A 92 -13.21 3.16 -13.52
CA GLU A 92 -13.31 4.52 -12.98
C GLU A 92 -12.81 4.61 -11.54
N LEU A 93 -13.08 3.59 -10.72
CA LEU A 93 -12.53 3.49 -9.36
C LEU A 93 -11.00 3.49 -9.39
N ILE A 94 -10.39 2.64 -10.22
CA ILE A 94 -8.93 2.59 -10.37
C ILE A 94 -8.39 3.94 -10.86
N GLY A 95 -9.03 4.54 -11.86
CA GLY A 95 -8.65 5.85 -12.37
C GLY A 95 -8.79 6.97 -11.33
N HIS A 96 -9.75 6.87 -10.41
CA HIS A 96 -9.89 7.80 -9.29
C HIS A 96 -8.68 7.74 -8.36
N PHE A 97 -8.26 6.55 -7.94
CA PHE A 97 -7.09 6.36 -7.06
C PHE A 97 -5.75 6.60 -7.77
N ASP A 98 -5.66 6.30 -9.07
CA ASP A 98 -4.46 6.56 -9.86
C ASP A 98 -4.17 8.06 -9.97
N ARG A 99 -5.21 8.89 -10.21
CA ARG A 99 -5.09 10.36 -10.26
C ARG A 99 -4.71 10.98 -8.90
N GLN A 100 -5.01 10.31 -7.80
CA GLN A 100 -4.69 10.76 -6.45
C GLN A 100 -3.36 10.19 -5.92
N GLU A 101 -2.62 9.44 -6.75
CA GLU A 101 -1.42 8.69 -6.36
C GLU A 101 -1.63 7.72 -5.17
N ASP A 102 -2.89 7.40 -4.85
CA ASP A 102 -3.29 6.56 -3.71
C ASP A 102 -3.72 5.15 -4.17
N ILE A 103 -3.24 4.73 -5.34
CA ILE A 103 -3.48 3.38 -5.87
C ILE A 103 -2.94 2.28 -4.94
N ARG A 104 -1.91 2.60 -4.14
CA ARG A 104 -1.34 1.69 -3.15
C ARG A 104 -2.34 1.33 -2.06
N ARG A 105 -3.14 2.29 -1.57
CA ARG A 105 -4.18 2.04 -0.57
C ARG A 105 -5.26 1.10 -1.09
N LEU A 106 -5.68 1.28 -2.36
CA LEU A 106 -6.62 0.36 -3.01
C LEU A 106 -6.06 -1.07 -3.06
N VAL A 107 -4.80 -1.24 -3.49
CA VAL A 107 -4.13 -2.54 -3.56
C VAL A 107 -3.98 -3.17 -2.17
N GLU A 108 -3.60 -2.38 -1.16
CA GLU A 108 -3.43 -2.86 0.21
C GLU A 108 -4.76 -3.34 0.79
N TYR A 109 -5.84 -2.58 0.58
CA TYR A 109 -7.19 -2.97 0.99
C TYR A 109 -7.62 -4.27 0.30
N CYS A 110 -7.43 -4.37 -1.02
CA CYS A 110 -7.70 -5.59 -1.79
C CYS A 110 -6.90 -6.80 -1.27
N ARG A 111 -5.63 -6.60 -0.92
CA ARG A 111 -4.76 -7.64 -0.36
C ARG A 111 -5.22 -8.11 1.02
N LYS A 112 -5.73 -7.20 1.87
CA LYS A 112 -6.30 -7.54 3.18
C LYS A 112 -7.59 -8.36 3.05
N GLN A 113 -8.46 -8.01 2.11
CA GLN A 113 -9.70 -8.74 1.87
C GLN A 113 -9.48 -10.11 1.22
N ARG A 114 -8.44 -10.25 0.41
CA ARG A 114 -8.10 -11.47 -0.33
C ARG A 114 -6.60 -11.78 -0.24
N PRO A 115 -6.11 -12.25 0.93
CA PRO A 115 -4.70 -12.56 1.11
C PRO A 115 -4.25 -13.80 0.32
N ARG A 116 -5.18 -14.68 -0.07
CA ARG A 116 -4.90 -15.88 -0.87
C ARG A 116 -4.68 -15.61 -2.36
N SER A 117 -5.01 -14.42 -2.85
CA SER A 117 -4.86 -14.07 -4.27
C SER A 117 -3.44 -13.62 -4.57
N ASN A 118 -2.93 -13.95 -5.76
CA ASN A 118 -1.58 -13.57 -6.16
C ASN A 118 -1.52 -12.13 -6.68
N TRP A 119 -1.45 -11.16 -5.77
CA TRP A 119 -1.35 -9.73 -6.09
C TRP A 119 0.02 -9.32 -6.63
N GLN A 120 1.06 -10.16 -6.54
CA GLN A 120 2.40 -9.83 -7.02
C GLN A 120 2.44 -9.64 -8.54
N THR A 121 1.51 -10.25 -9.27
CA THR A 121 1.43 -10.15 -10.73
C THR A 121 1.10 -8.75 -11.27
N ILE A 122 0.67 -7.80 -10.42
CA ILE A 122 0.29 -6.44 -10.85
C ILE A 122 1.48 -5.49 -10.87
N TYR A 123 2.58 -5.81 -10.20
CA TYR A 123 3.77 -4.96 -10.16
C TYR A 123 4.60 -5.19 -11.43
N ILE A 124 5.09 -4.10 -12.03
CA ILE A 124 5.92 -4.10 -13.25
C ILE A 124 7.21 -3.31 -13.07
#